data_AF-A0A1B6EPI5-F1
#
_entry.id   AF-A0A1B6EPI5-F1
#
_cell.length_a   1.000
_cell.length_b   1.000
_cell.length_c   1.000
_cell.angle_alpha   90.00
_cell.angle_beta   90.00
_cell.angle_gamma   90.00
#
_symmetry.space_group_name_H-M   'P 1'
#
loop_
_entity.id
_entity.type
_entity.pdbx_description
1 polymer ?
#
loop_
_entity_poly.entity_id
_entity_poly.type
_entity_poly.pdbx_seq_one_letter_code
_entity_poly.pdbx_strand_id
1 'polypeptide(L)'
;FKVEELGLSTIDLIEGELNGHQEKQTKLQFKVEEAKKFEATITYGIDDVPSWYLCIFMALQHYLTMIGAIVSIPFILTPALCMKEDDPARGHIISTMIFVTGIVTFFQVTFGCRLPIVQGGTISFLVPTLAILSLPQWQCPAPDVLDAMSAANRTEVWQVRMRELSGAIAVSSLVQVFIGYFGVMGILLKYVTPLTIVPTVSLVGLSLFENAAEAASKHWAISGSTILLLTVFSQCLTEVKVPGINYKRGQGFRIIWFNLFKLFPVLLTIVIMWGVCGIITLKDVLPRGHPARTDVKLKILEDSDWFRIPYPGQWG
;
A
#
# COMPACT_ATOMS: atom_id res chain seq x y z
N PHE A 1 1.48 74.94 9.24
CA PHE A 1 1.96 73.55 9.42
C PHE A 1 0.85 72.74 10.09
N LYS A 2 0.51 71.56 9.56
CA LYS A 2 -0.61 70.66 9.92
C LYS A 2 -2.00 70.96 9.34
N VAL A 3 -2.14 70.81 8.02
CA VAL A 3 -3.41 70.34 7.40
C VAL A 3 -3.14 69.30 6.28
N GLU A 4 -1.91 69.18 5.75
CA GLU A 4 -1.59 68.23 4.65
C GLU A 4 -1.17 66.80 5.09
N GLU A 5 -0.93 66.51 6.38
CA GLU A 5 -0.45 65.17 6.82
C GLU A 5 -1.56 64.14 7.08
N LEU A 6 -2.84 64.52 7.10
CA LEU A 6 -3.97 63.60 7.38
C LEU A 6 -4.59 62.97 6.12
N GLY A 7 -4.36 63.57 4.94
CA GLY A 7 -4.89 63.07 3.66
C GLY A 7 -4.12 61.88 3.09
N LEU A 8 -2.80 61.83 3.27
CA LEU A 8 -1.95 60.73 2.77
C LEU A 8 -2.23 59.41 3.49
N SER A 9 -2.34 59.44 4.82
CA SER A 9 -2.59 58.25 5.65
C SER A 9 -3.91 57.54 5.29
N THR A 10 -4.95 58.30 4.96
CA THR A 10 -6.27 57.73 4.62
C THR A 10 -6.27 57.10 3.22
N ILE A 11 -5.53 57.67 2.26
CA ILE A 11 -5.39 57.11 0.91
C ILE A 11 -4.54 55.83 0.95
N ASP A 12 -3.43 55.83 1.69
CA ASP A 12 -2.57 54.64 1.86
C ASP A 12 -3.32 53.49 2.56
N LEU A 13 -4.21 53.79 3.51
CA LEU A 13 -5.09 52.82 4.16
C LEU A 13 -6.13 52.23 3.20
N ILE A 14 -6.76 53.06 2.37
CA ILE A 14 -7.74 52.61 1.38
C ILE A 14 -7.06 51.80 0.28
N GLU A 15 -5.87 52.20 -0.16
CA GLU A 15 -5.09 51.49 -1.18
C GLU A 15 -4.55 50.14 -0.65
N GLY A 16 -4.18 50.09 0.64
CA GLY A 16 -3.85 48.85 1.35
C GLY A 16 -5.04 47.87 1.46
N GLU A 17 -6.25 48.38 1.78
CA GLU A 17 -7.45 47.54 1.82
C GLU A 17 -7.92 47.08 0.43
N LEU A 18 -7.82 47.93 -0.59
CA LEU A 18 -8.14 47.57 -1.98
C LEU A 18 -7.21 46.47 -2.49
N ASN A 19 -5.90 46.61 -2.27
CA ASN A 19 -4.90 45.62 -2.67
C ASN A 19 -5.10 44.29 -1.94
N GLY A 20 -5.43 44.32 -0.64
CA GLY A 20 -5.74 43.11 0.14
C GLY A 20 -7.01 42.38 -0.33
N HIS A 21 -8.04 43.12 -0.78
CA HIS A 21 -9.24 42.55 -1.37
C HIS A 21 -8.98 41.91 -2.74
N GLN A 22 -8.16 42.55 -3.57
CA GLN A 22 -7.80 42.09 -4.91
C GLN A 22 -6.90 40.84 -4.85
N GLU A 23 -5.99 40.77 -3.88
CA GLU A 23 -5.16 39.58 -3.63
C GLU A 23 -6.00 38.40 -3.11
N LYS A 24 -6.98 38.64 -2.23
CA LYS A 24 -7.93 37.60 -1.78
C LYS A 24 -8.79 37.08 -2.93
N GLN A 25 -9.30 37.96 -3.80
CA GLN A 25 -10.08 37.55 -4.97
C GLN A 25 -9.24 36.74 -5.96
N THR A 26 -7.98 37.13 -6.18
CA THR A 26 -7.05 36.40 -7.06
C THR A 26 -6.72 35.01 -6.51
N LYS A 27 -6.45 34.88 -5.20
CA LYS A 27 -6.24 33.58 -4.53
C LYS A 27 -7.49 32.70 -4.57
N LEU A 28 -8.68 33.30 -4.46
CA LEU A 28 -9.94 32.56 -4.55
C LEU A 28 -10.21 32.08 -5.97
N GLN A 29 -9.98 32.92 -6.98
CA GLN A 29 -10.10 32.52 -8.38
C GLN A 29 -9.11 31.42 -8.75
N PHE A 30 -7.85 31.52 -8.33
CA PHE A 30 -6.86 30.47 -8.54
C PHE A 30 -7.30 29.14 -7.91
N LYS A 31 -7.81 29.17 -6.67
CA LYS A 31 -8.37 27.96 -6.01
C LYS A 31 -9.58 27.39 -6.75
N VAL A 32 -10.47 28.23 -7.28
CA VAL A 32 -11.66 27.79 -8.02
C VAL A 32 -11.29 27.20 -9.38
N GLU A 33 -10.29 27.78 -10.05
CA GLU A 33 -9.80 27.30 -11.34
C GLU A 33 -9.01 25.99 -11.19
N GLU A 34 -8.21 25.87 -10.13
CA GLU A 34 -7.52 24.64 -9.74
C GLU A 34 -8.53 23.54 -9.35
N ALA A 35 -9.58 23.88 -8.59
CA ALA A 35 -10.67 22.96 -8.27
C ALA A 35 -11.44 22.50 -9.52
N LYS A 36 -11.75 23.41 -10.45
CA LYS A 36 -12.39 23.06 -11.74
C LYS A 36 -11.50 22.16 -12.61
N LYS A 37 -10.19 22.40 -12.62
CA LYS A 37 -9.22 21.57 -13.34
C LYS A 37 -9.08 20.19 -12.69
N PHE A 38 -9.20 20.12 -11.36
CA PHE A 38 -9.22 18.87 -10.60
C PHE A 38 -10.49 18.06 -10.88
N GLU A 39 -11.68 18.70 -10.89
CA GLU A 39 -12.95 18.05 -11.27
C GLU A 39 -12.93 17.54 -12.72
N ALA A 40 -12.35 18.30 -13.66
CA ALA A 40 -12.19 17.87 -15.05
C ALA A 40 -11.25 16.65 -15.23
N THR A 41 -10.44 16.33 -14.20
CA THR A 41 -9.45 15.24 -14.23
C THR A 41 -9.97 13.96 -13.55
N ILE A 42 -10.98 14.06 -12.69
CA ILE A 42 -11.53 12.94 -11.91
C ILE A 42 -12.60 12.18 -12.72
N THR A 43 -12.39 10.88 -12.90
CA THR A 43 -13.33 10.02 -13.65
C THR A 43 -14.53 9.57 -12.80
N TYR A 44 -14.36 9.48 -11.48
CA TYR A 44 -15.41 9.14 -10.51
C TYR A 44 -15.19 9.92 -9.21
N GLY A 45 -16.22 10.60 -8.73
CA GLY A 45 -16.26 11.23 -7.41
C GLY A 45 -16.36 10.22 -6.26
N ILE A 46 -16.25 10.71 -5.02
CA ILE A 46 -16.28 9.86 -3.82
C ILE A 46 -17.65 9.20 -3.61
N ASP A 47 -18.73 9.93 -3.91
CA ASP A 47 -20.11 9.46 -3.74
C ASP A 47 -20.69 8.82 -5.02
N ASP A 48 -19.89 8.72 -6.09
CA ASP A 48 -20.35 8.12 -7.34
C ASP A 48 -20.42 6.59 -7.21
N VAL A 49 -21.49 6.01 -7.74
CA VAL A 49 -21.66 4.56 -7.81
C VAL A 49 -21.48 4.08 -9.26
N PRO A 50 -20.30 3.52 -9.60
CA PRO A 50 -20.07 2.96 -10.92
C PRO A 50 -20.95 1.73 -11.16
N SER A 51 -21.07 1.32 -12.43
CA SER A 51 -21.74 0.07 -12.78
C SER A 51 -21.07 -1.14 -12.10
N TRP A 52 -21.88 -2.09 -11.61
CA TRP A 52 -21.43 -3.21 -10.78
C TRP A 52 -20.23 -4.02 -11.34
N TYR A 53 -20.15 -4.22 -12.65
CA TYR A 53 -19.05 -4.95 -13.28
C TYR A 53 -17.73 -4.15 -13.24
N LEU A 54 -17.78 -2.82 -13.39
CA LEU A 54 -16.60 -1.96 -13.21
C LEU A 54 -16.15 -1.96 -11.76
N CYS A 55 -17.08 -1.97 -10.80
CA CYS A 55 -16.73 -2.06 -9.38
C CYS A 55 -15.91 -3.31 -9.08
N ILE A 56 -16.23 -4.46 -9.69
CA ILE A 56 -15.45 -5.69 -9.51
C ILE A 56 -14.01 -5.51 -10.01
N PHE A 57 -13.82 -4.97 -11.22
CA PHE A 57 -12.48 -4.75 -11.77
C PHE A 57 -11.68 -3.72 -10.98
N MET A 58 -12.32 -2.63 -10.53
CA MET A 58 -11.67 -1.61 -9.71
C MET A 58 -11.30 -2.14 -8.32
N ALA A 59 -12.18 -2.93 -7.69
CA ALA A 59 -11.89 -3.60 -6.44
C ALA A 59 -10.70 -4.57 -6.58
N LEU A 60 -10.70 -5.37 -7.66
CA LEU A 60 -9.58 -6.28 -7.95
C LEU A 60 -8.27 -5.51 -8.14
N GLN A 61 -8.32 -4.37 -8.84
CA GLN A 61 -7.14 -3.53 -9.00
C GLN A 61 -6.66 -2.96 -7.66
N HIS A 62 -7.54 -2.37 -6.85
CA HIS A 62 -7.18 -1.86 -5.53
C HIS A 62 -6.54 -2.96 -4.66
N TYR A 63 -7.10 -4.16 -4.70
CA TYR A 63 -6.53 -5.32 -4.03
C TYR A 63 -5.13 -5.65 -4.56
N LEU A 64 -4.95 -5.80 -5.88
CA LEU A 64 -3.66 -6.15 -6.49
C LEU A 64 -2.59 -5.06 -6.33
N THR A 65 -2.98 -3.79 -6.23
CA THR A 65 -2.05 -2.70 -5.95
C THR A 65 -1.58 -2.72 -4.50
N MET A 66 -2.47 -3.07 -3.58
CA MET A 66 -2.18 -3.03 -2.14
C MET A 66 -1.52 -4.31 -1.63
N ILE A 67 -1.82 -5.46 -2.25
CA ILE A 67 -1.27 -6.75 -1.81
C ILE A 67 0.26 -6.79 -1.86
N GLY A 68 0.89 -6.08 -2.80
CA GLY A 68 2.35 -5.98 -2.85
C GLY A 68 2.94 -5.42 -1.56
N ALA A 69 2.40 -4.30 -1.06
CA ALA A 69 2.83 -3.70 0.20
C ALA A 69 2.47 -4.58 1.41
N ILE A 70 1.27 -5.16 1.41
CA ILE A 70 0.79 -6.02 2.50
C ILE A 70 1.65 -7.29 2.64
N VAL A 71 2.03 -7.93 1.54
CA VAL A 71 2.84 -9.17 1.53
C VAL A 71 4.32 -8.88 1.78
N SER A 72 4.80 -7.68 1.45
CA SER A 72 6.21 -7.30 1.69
C SER A 72 6.58 -7.34 3.18
N ILE A 73 5.69 -6.89 4.06
CA ILE A 73 5.92 -6.88 5.52
C ILE A 73 6.18 -8.31 6.06
N PRO A 74 5.27 -9.30 5.91
CA PRO A 74 5.51 -10.64 6.39
C PRO A 74 6.65 -11.33 5.63
N PHE A 75 6.89 -10.98 4.35
CA PHE A 75 8.04 -11.52 3.62
C PHE A 75 9.38 -11.11 4.24
N ILE A 76 9.51 -9.87 4.69
CA ILE A 76 10.71 -9.37 5.39
C ILE A 76 10.77 -9.85 6.84
N LEU A 77 9.61 -9.96 7.51
CA LEU A 77 9.53 -10.33 8.91
C LEU A 77 9.77 -11.83 9.15
N THR A 78 9.30 -12.69 8.24
CA THR A 78 9.32 -14.16 8.45
C THR A 78 10.72 -14.76 8.60
N PRO A 79 11.77 -14.34 7.84
CA PRO A 79 13.15 -14.76 8.11
C PRO A 79 13.64 -14.32 9.49
N ALA A 80 13.31 -13.10 9.93
CA ALA A 80 13.70 -12.57 11.24
C ALA A 80 13.00 -13.30 12.41
N LEU A 81 11.86 -13.94 12.14
CA LEU A 81 11.16 -14.83 13.08
C LEU A 81 11.73 -16.27 13.10
N CYS A 82 12.78 -16.55 12.33
CA CYS A 82 13.40 -17.87 12.19
C CYS A 82 12.50 -18.91 11.48
N MET A 83 11.65 -18.48 10.55
CA MET A 83 10.86 -19.40 9.71
C MET A 83 11.59 -19.76 8.41
N LYS A 84 11.51 -21.04 8.03
CA LYS A 84 12.02 -21.54 6.74
C LYS A 84 11.21 -21.00 5.57
N GLU A 85 11.84 -20.81 4.41
CA GLU A 85 11.18 -20.26 3.22
C GLU A 85 9.99 -21.08 2.68
N ASP A 86 9.99 -22.39 2.95
CA ASP A 86 8.96 -23.33 2.51
C ASP A 86 8.01 -23.75 3.65
N ASP A 87 8.05 -23.06 4.79
CA ASP A 87 7.15 -23.35 5.91
C ASP A 87 5.71 -22.88 5.58
N PRO A 88 4.69 -23.74 5.66
CA PRO A 88 3.29 -23.35 5.43
C PRO A 88 2.80 -22.25 6.39
N ALA A 89 3.44 -22.11 7.57
CA ALA A 89 3.12 -21.04 8.51
C ALA A 89 3.34 -19.63 7.94
N ARG A 90 4.25 -19.48 6.96
CA ARG A 90 4.43 -18.20 6.24
C ARG A 90 3.16 -17.82 5.48
N GLY A 91 2.52 -18.80 4.85
CA GLY A 91 1.22 -18.63 4.19
C GLY A 91 0.12 -18.22 5.17
N HIS A 92 0.12 -18.78 6.38
CA HIS A 92 -0.85 -18.40 7.43
C HIS A 92 -0.69 -16.95 7.92
N ILE A 93 0.54 -16.46 8.04
CA ILE A 93 0.79 -15.06 8.43
C ILE A 93 0.33 -14.11 7.31
N ILE A 94 0.68 -14.43 6.06
CA ILE A 94 0.26 -13.64 4.89
C ILE A 94 -1.26 -13.59 4.77
N SER A 95 -1.95 -14.74 4.87
CA SER A 95 -3.40 -14.80 4.75
C SER A 95 -4.09 -14.05 5.89
N THR A 96 -3.57 -14.16 7.12
CA THR A 96 -4.08 -13.40 8.27
C THR A 96 -3.95 -11.90 8.02
N MET A 97 -2.80 -11.44 7.54
CA MET A 97 -2.55 -10.03 7.33
C MET A 97 -3.46 -9.44 6.26
N ILE A 98 -3.71 -10.17 5.17
CA ILE A 98 -4.67 -9.77 4.12
C ILE A 98 -6.10 -9.74 4.69
N PHE A 99 -6.50 -10.77 5.42
CA PHE A 99 -7.85 -10.89 5.98
C PHE A 99 -8.17 -9.78 6.98
N VAL A 100 -7.28 -9.54 7.95
CA VAL A 100 -7.44 -8.49 8.97
C VAL A 100 -7.41 -7.10 8.33
N THR A 101 -6.55 -6.89 7.33
CA THR A 101 -6.53 -5.64 6.53
C THR A 101 -7.89 -5.38 5.87
N GLY A 102 -8.53 -6.39 5.30
CA GLY A 102 -9.87 -6.28 4.71
C GLY A 102 -10.93 -5.89 5.76
N ILE A 103 -10.91 -6.53 6.93
CA ILE A 103 -11.82 -6.23 8.04
C ILE A 103 -11.62 -4.78 8.53
N VAL A 104 -10.39 -4.36 8.80
CA VAL A 104 -10.08 -3.02 9.29
C VAL A 104 -10.46 -1.96 8.26
N THR A 105 -10.18 -2.23 6.97
CA THR A 105 -10.60 -1.34 5.87
C THR A 105 -12.11 -1.20 5.84
N PHE A 106 -12.86 -2.30 5.93
CA PHE A 106 -14.32 -2.28 5.98
C PHE A 106 -14.84 -1.42 7.14
N PHE A 107 -14.34 -1.63 8.37
CA PHE A 107 -14.73 -0.80 9.52
C PHE A 107 -14.37 0.67 9.32
N GLN A 108 -13.21 0.96 8.75
CA GLN A 108 -12.72 2.32 8.54
C GLN A 108 -13.55 3.10 7.52
N VAL A 109 -13.98 2.45 6.44
CA VAL A 109 -14.80 3.08 5.40
C VAL A 109 -16.29 3.12 5.76
N THR A 110 -16.80 2.22 6.60
CA THR A 110 -18.21 2.20 7.03
C THR A 110 -18.47 3.06 8.28
N PHE A 111 -17.70 2.86 9.34
CA PHE A 111 -17.91 3.48 10.65
C PHE A 111 -16.86 4.53 11.02
N GLY A 112 -15.65 4.42 10.47
CA GLY A 112 -14.55 5.34 10.73
C GLY A 112 -14.68 6.65 9.94
N CYS A 113 -13.64 7.00 9.19
CA CYS A 113 -13.58 8.27 8.47
C CYS A 113 -14.53 8.36 7.26
N ARG A 114 -15.10 7.24 6.79
CA ARG A 114 -15.96 7.19 5.59
C ARG A 114 -15.36 7.78 4.32
N LEU A 115 -14.03 7.82 4.27
CA LEU A 115 -13.25 8.22 3.11
C LEU A 115 -12.70 6.99 2.40
N PRO A 116 -12.44 7.05 1.09
CA PRO A 116 -11.89 5.95 0.32
C PRO A 116 -10.43 5.71 0.71
N ILE A 117 -10.23 4.96 1.79
CA ILE A 117 -8.91 4.61 2.32
C ILE A 117 -8.80 3.10 2.52
N VAL A 118 -7.70 2.52 2.05
CA VAL A 118 -7.36 1.12 2.30
C VAL A 118 -6.40 1.08 3.48
N GLN A 119 -6.79 0.38 4.53
CA GLN A 119 -5.94 0.18 5.71
C GLN A 119 -4.99 -0.99 5.45
N GLY A 120 -3.92 -1.08 6.21
CA GLY A 120 -2.94 -2.16 6.08
C GLY A 120 -1.86 -2.07 7.17
N GLY A 121 -0.97 -3.06 7.20
CA GLY A 121 0.17 -3.01 8.11
C GLY A 121 1.09 -1.81 7.81
N THR A 122 1.60 -1.18 8.86
CA THR A 122 2.52 -0.05 8.70
C THR A 122 3.95 -0.52 8.57
N ILE A 123 4.60 -0.10 7.49
CA ILE A 123 6.03 -0.32 7.26
C ILE A 123 6.87 0.39 8.32
N SER A 124 6.37 1.48 8.91
CA SER A 124 7.11 2.23 9.93
C SER A 124 7.39 1.41 11.20
N PHE A 125 6.61 0.35 11.46
CA PHE A 125 6.89 -0.57 12.57
C PHE A 125 7.84 -1.70 12.21
N LEU A 126 8.23 -1.86 10.94
CA LEU A 126 9.15 -2.90 10.54
C LEU A 126 10.56 -2.65 11.09
N VAL A 127 11.06 -1.41 10.99
CA VAL A 127 12.38 -1.03 11.53
C VAL A 127 12.51 -1.33 13.03
N PRO A 128 11.61 -0.83 13.92
CA PRO A 128 11.70 -1.17 15.33
C PRO A 128 11.45 -2.65 15.61
N THR A 129 10.61 -3.33 14.82
CA THR A 129 10.40 -4.78 14.94
C THR A 129 11.68 -5.57 14.65
N LEU A 130 12.38 -5.26 13.56
CA LEU A 130 13.64 -5.90 13.21
C LEU A 130 14.73 -5.57 14.24
N ALA A 131 14.74 -4.35 14.78
CA ALA A 131 15.63 -4.00 15.89
C ALA A 131 15.37 -4.87 17.12
N ILE A 132 14.10 -5.07 17.52
CA ILE A 132 13.74 -5.97 18.62
C ILE A 132 14.24 -7.40 18.35
N LEU A 133 14.02 -7.92 17.14
CA LEU A 133 14.43 -9.29 16.77
C LEU A 133 15.95 -9.46 16.65
N SER A 134 16.71 -8.37 16.51
CA SER A 134 18.18 -8.40 16.46
C SER A 134 18.86 -8.51 17.83
N LEU A 135 18.11 -8.39 18.94
CA LEU A 135 18.68 -8.52 20.28
C LEU A 135 19.28 -9.92 20.51
N PRO A 136 20.34 -10.05 21.35
CA PRO A 136 20.97 -11.33 21.64
C PRO A 136 20.00 -12.44 22.09
N GLN A 137 18.94 -12.06 22.82
CA GLN A 137 17.90 -12.98 23.29
C GLN A 137 17.00 -13.56 22.17
N TRP A 138 16.92 -12.89 21.02
CA TRP A 138 16.07 -13.25 19.89
C TRP A 138 16.83 -13.79 18.68
N GLN A 139 18.16 -13.91 18.78
CA GLN A 139 18.99 -14.49 17.73
C GLN A 139 18.49 -15.87 17.31
N CYS A 140 18.39 -16.08 16.00
CA CYS A 140 17.96 -17.36 15.46
C CYS A 140 19.01 -18.44 15.76
N PRO A 141 18.59 -19.66 16.15
CA PRO A 141 19.49 -20.80 16.23
C PRO A 141 20.17 -21.06 14.88
N ALA A 142 21.35 -21.67 14.90
CA ALA A 142 22.02 -22.12 13.69
C ALA A 142 21.08 -23.03 12.85
N PRO A 143 21.12 -22.95 11.51
CA PRO A 143 20.21 -23.68 10.64
C PRO A 143 20.25 -25.19 10.88
N ASP A 144 21.41 -25.77 11.18
CA ASP A 144 21.57 -27.19 11.48
C ASP A 144 20.80 -27.62 12.74
N VAL A 145 20.74 -26.73 13.75
CA VAL A 145 20.00 -26.97 14.99
C VAL A 145 18.50 -26.83 14.74
N LEU A 146 18.10 -25.85 13.93
CA LEU A 146 16.70 -25.64 13.56
C LEU A 146 16.14 -26.80 12.73
N ASP A 147 17.00 -27.43 11.94
CA ASP A 147 16.68 -28.59 11.10
C ASP A 147 16.62 -29.90 11.91
N ALA A 148 17.46 -30.02 12.93
CA ALA A 148 17.44 -31.15 13.87
C ALA A 148 16.29 -31.08 14.90
N MET A 149 15.66 -29.92 15.07
CA MET A 149 14.55 -29.72 16.00
C MET A 149 13.25 -30.42 15.55
N SER A 150 12.44 -30.86 16.53
CA SER A 150 11.09 -31.35 16.28
C SER A 150 10.20 -30.26 15.68
N ALA A 151 9.19 -30.64 14.89
CA ALA A 151 8.27 -29.70 14.27
C ALA A 151 7.60 -28.77 15.30
N ALA A 152 7.23 -29.29 16.47
CA ALA A 152 6.62 -28.53 17.56
C ALA A 152 7.59 -27.49 18.17
N ASN A 153 8.85 -27.85 18.39
CA ASN A 153 9.84 -26.91 18.89
C ASN A 153 10.14 -25.82 17.86
N ARG A 154 10.20 -26.17 16.58
CA ARG A 154 10.37 -25.19 15.50
C ARG A 154 9.21 -24.21 15.43
N THR A 155 7.97 -24.67 15.63
CA THR A 155 6.82 -23.77 15.67
C THR A 155 6.85 -22.84 16.87
N GLU A 156 7.29 -23.31 18.03
CA GLU A 156 7.36 -22.48 19.23
C GLU A 156 8.41 -21.36 19.09
N VAL A 157 9.55 -21.62 18.42
CA VAL A 157 10.61 -20.62 18.18
C VAL A 157 10.06 -19.35 17.53
N TRP A 158 9.28 -19.47 16.44
CA TRP A 158 8.74 -18.30 15.77
C TRP A 158 7.49 -17.75 16.46
N GLN A 159 6.67 -18.61 17.10
CA GLN A 159 5.47 -18.17 17.81
C GLN A 159 5.80 -17.30 19.02
N VAL A 160 6.80 -17.65 19.83
CA VAL A 160 7.21 -16.84 20.99
C VAL A 160 7.65 -15.44 20.55
N ARG A 161 8.38 -15.32 19.44
CA ARG A 161 8.74 -14.02 18.85
C ARG A 161 7.51 -13.25 18.36
N MET A 162 6.56 -13.95 17.74
CA MET A 162 5.31 -13.34 17.27
C MET A 162 4.45 -12.81 18.44
N ARG A 163 4.42 -13.53 19.58
CA ARG A 163 3.73 -13.11 20.81
C ARG A 163 4.32 -11.81 21.35
N GLU A 164 5.65 -11.73 21.45
CA GLU A 164 6.35 -10.52 21.92
C GLU A 164 6.03 -9.31 21.04
N LEU A 165 6.14 -9.46 19.71
CA LEU A 165 5.84 -8.39 18.78
C LEU A 165 4.37 -7.96 18.83
N SER A 166 3.46 -8.94 18.90
CA SER A 166 2.02 -8.67 18.96
C SER A 166 1.66 -7.96 20.28
N GLY A 167 2.28 -8.33 21.39
CA GLY A 167 2.15 -7.66 22.68
C GLY A 167 2.65 -6.21 22.64
N ALA A 168 3.84 -5.98 22.08
CA ALA A 168 4.40 -4.64 21.93
C ALA A 168 3.51 -3.73 21.05
N ILE A 169 3.03 -4.25 19.92
CA ILE A 169 2.12 -3.52 19.01
C ILE A 169 0.78 -3.25 19.69
N ALA A 170 0.23 -4.21 20.44
CA ALA A 170 -1.01 -4.03 21.18
C ALA A 170 -0.88 -2.88 22.21
N VAL A 171 0.18 -2.88 23.03
CA VAL A 171 0.44 -1.79 23.98
C VAL A 171 0.65 -0.46 23.26
N SER A 172 1.43 -0.43 22.18
CA SER A 172 1.65 0.77 21.37
C SER A 172 0.33 1.35 20.80
N SER A 173 -0.55 0.48 20.29
CA SER A 173 -1.85 0.90 19.76
C SER A 173 -2.78 1.45 20.84
N LEU A 174 -2.79 0.88 22.05
CA LEU A 174 -3.54 1.43 23.17
C LEU A 174 -3.05 2.83 23.52
N VAL A 175 -1.73 3.02 23.61
CA VAL A 175 -1.13 4.35 23.83
C VAL A 175 -1.54 5.32 22.73
N GLN A 176 -1.53 4.89 21.47
CA GLN A 176 -1.95 5.71 20.35
C GLN A 176 -3.44 6.12 20.43
N VAL A 177 -4.32 5.20 20.85
CA VAL A 177 -5.74 5.50 21.10
C VAL A 177 -5.89 6.53 22.22
N PHE A 178 -5.14 6.40 23.32
CA PHE A 178 -5.15 7.39 24.40
C PHE A 178 -4.71 8.77 23.90
N ILE A 179 -3.58 8.86 23.21
CA ILE A 179 -3.06 10.12 22.65
C ILE A 179 -4.06 10.75 21.67
N GLY A 180 -4.73 9.93 20.85
CA GLY A 180 -5.80 10.35 19.95
C GLY A 180 -7.02 10.89 20.69
N TYR A 181 -7.46 10.18 21.74
CA TYR A 181 -8.61 10.57 22.57
C TYR A 181 -8.38 11.90 23.31
N PHE A 182 -7.18 12.12 23.85
CA PHE A 182 -6.82 13.38 24.51
C PHE A 182 -6.57 14.55 23.55
N GLY A 183 -6.68 14.36 22.22
CA GLY A 183 -6.50 15.41 21.23
C GLY A 183 -5.05 15.90 21.07
N VAL A 184 -4.08 15.23 21.70
CA VAL A 184 -2.65 15.58 21.63
C VAL A 184 -2.15 15.52 20.19
N MET A 185 -2.68 14.57 19.39
CA MET A 185 -2.38 14.48 17.96
C MET A 185 -2.71 15.77 17.19
N GLY A 186 -3.78 16.48 17.55
CA GLY A 186 -4.15 17.74 16.89
C GLY A 186 -3.12 18.86 17.15
N ILE A 187 -2.55 18.90 18.36
CA ILE A 187 -1.49 19.84 18.71
C ILE A 187 -0.19 19.45 17.98
N LEU A 188 0.15 18.17 17.96
CA LEU A 188 1.36 17.67 17.33
C LEU A 188 1.37 17.94 15.82
N LEU A 189 0.26 17.68 15.14
CA LEU A 189 0.12 17.90 13.69
C LEU A 189 0.33 19.38 13.28
N LYS A 190 0.20 20.34 14.20
CA LYS A 190 0.54 21.75 13.94
C LYS A 190 2.04 21.97 13.70
N TYR A 191 2.89 21.13 14.29
CA TYR A 191 4.35 21.18 14.16
C TYR A 191 4.88 20.25 13.07
N VAL A 192 4.07 19.29 12.63
CA VAL A 192 4.42 18.38 11.56
C VAL A 192 4.23 19.11 10.22
N THR A 193 5.34 19.58 9.65
CA THR A 193 5.35 20.25 8.34
C THR A 193 5.83 19.28 7.25
N PRO A 194 5.55 19.55 5.96
CA PRO A 194 6.11 18.74 4.87
C PRO A 194 7.64 18.61 4.93
N LEU A 195 8.33 19.62 5.47
CA LEU A 195 9.78 19.61 5.69
C LEU A 195 10.24 18.49 6.64
N THR A 196 9.39 18.02 7.56
CA THR A 196 9.72 16.92 8.47
C THR A 196 9.14 15.58 7.99
N ILE A 197 7.96 15.57 7.38
CA ILE A 197 7.33 14.34 6.88
C ILE A 197 8.12 13.75 5.71
N VAL A 198 8.45 14.56 4.70
CA VAL A 198 9.10 14.07 3.46
C VAL A 198 10.40 13.31 3.74
N PRO A 199 11.38 13.85 4.51
CA PRO A 199 12.60 13.10 4.79
C PRO A 199 12.33 11.85 5.62
N THR A 200 11.39 11.90 6.57
CA THR A 200 11.04 10.75 7.42
C THR A 200 10.45 9.61 6.58
N VAL A 201 9.46 9.90 5.73
CA VAL A 201 8.84 8.91 4.84
C VAL A 201 9.84 8.38 3.80
N SER A 202 10.70 9.27 3.28
CA SER A 202 11.76 8.87 2.35
C SER A 202 12.76 7.92 3.01
N LEU A 203 13.15 8.16 4.26
CA LEU A 203 14.06 7.28 5.00
C LEU A 203 13.42 5.91 5.27
N VAL A 204 12.13 5.87 5.63
CA VAL A 204 11.38 4.62 5.77
C VAL A 204 11.36 3.85 4.43
N GLY A 205 11.11 4.54 3.32
CA GLY A 205 11.16 3.93 1.99
C GLY A 205 12.54 3.40 1.60
N LEU A 206 13.59 4.19 1.85
CA LEU A 206 14.98 3.80 1.58
C LEU A 206 15.40 2.57 2.39
N SER A 207 14.94 2.44 3.63
CA SER A 207 15.25 1.27 4.46
C SER A 207 14.72 -0.06 3.90
N LEU A 208 13.71 -0.01 3.03
CA LEU A 208 13.16 -1.19 2.34
C LEU A 208 13.84 -1.49 1.01
N PHE A 209 14.60 -0.53 0.47
CA PHE A 209 15.14 -0.63 -0.87
C PHE A 209 16.10 -1.83 -1.00
N GLU A 210 16.90 -2.11 0.02
CA GLU A 210 17.83 -3.25 0.01
C GLU A 210 17.09 -4.59 -0.17
N ASN A 211 16.05 -4.84 0.63
CA ASN A 211 15.25 -6.06 0.55
C ASN A 211 14.51 -6.17 -0.80
N ALA A 212 13.97 -5.06 -1.29
CA ALA A 212 13.28 -5.03 -2.58
C ALA A 212 14.26 -5.25 -3.75
N ALA A 213 15.45 -4.66 -3.69
CA ALA A 213 16.51 -4.80 -4.68
C ALA A 213 17.06 -6.23 -4.68
N GLU A 214 17.25 -6.85 -3.53
CA GLU A 214 17.65 -8.26 -3.41
C GLU A 214 16.60 -9.20 -4.02
N ALA A 215 15.31 -8.96 -3.75
CA ALA A 215 14.25 -9.74 -4.37
C ALA A 215 14.19 -9.54 -5.89
N ALA A 216 14.37 -8.30 -6.37
CA ALA A 216 14.33 -7.96 -7.78
C ALA A 216 15.57 -8.45 -8.56
N SER A 217 16.75 -8.50 -7.90
CA SER A 217 18.02 -8.89 -8.51
C SER A 217 18.08 -10.39 -8.82
N LYS A 218 17.24 -11.21 -8.16
CA LYS A 218 17.08 -12.64 -8.47
C LYS A 218 16.94 -12.85 -9.98
N HIS A 219 16.03 -12.09 -10.64
CA HIS A 219 15.91 -12.04 -12.11
C HIS A 219 15.72 -10.63 -12.65
N TRP A 220 16.85 -9.97 -12.92
CA TRP A 220 16.87 -8.61 -13.44
C TRP A 220 16.02 -8.43 -14.72
N ALA A 221 15.98 -9.41 -15.63
CA ALA A 221 15.25 -9.29 -16.89
C ALA A 221 13.73 -9.22 -16.68
N ILE A 222 13.18 -10.05 -15.78
CA ILE A 222 11.74 -10.08 -15.49
C ILE A 222 11.34 -8.86 -14.66
N SER A 223 12.14 -8.53 -13.65
CA SER A 223 11.93 -7.33 -12.83
C SER A 223 12.00 -6.05 -13.67
N GLY A 224 13.03 -5.91 -14.51
CA GLY A 224 13.20 -4.77 -15.41
C GLY A 224 12.08 -4.67 -16.45
N SER A 225 11.64 -5.80 -17.02
CA SER A 225 10.51 -5.83 -17.95
C SER A 225 9.20 -5.42 -17.27
N THR A 226 8.98 -5.85 -16.02
CA THR A 226 7.80 -5.48 -15.23
C THR A 226 7.77 -3.97 -14.97
N ILE A 227 8.90 -3.38 -14.58
CA ILE A 227 9.03 -1.93 -14.35
C ILE A 227 8.78 -1.18 -15.64
N LEU A 228 9.44 -1.57 -16.74
CA LEU A 228 9.28 -0.93 -18.05
C LEU A 228 7.83 -0.97 -18.51
N LEU A 229 7.18 -2.13 -18.43
CA LEU A 229 5.80 -2.32 -18.85
C LEU A 229 4.84 -1.47 -18.01
N LEU A 230 5.04 -1.43 -16.68
CA LEU A 230 4.27 -0.57 -15.79
C LEU A 230 4.44 0.90 -16.15
N THR A 231 5.67 1.36 -16.41
CA THR A 231 5.96 2.74 -16.82
C THR A 231 5.29 3.07 -18.15
N VAL A 232 5.37 2.19 -19.14
CA VAL A 232 4.74 2.38 -20.45
C VAL A 232 3.21 2.46 -20.33
N PHE A 233 2.58 1.57 -19.57
CA PHE A 233 1.13 1.61 -19.33
C PHE A 233 0.69 2.82 -18.50
N SER A 234 1.43 3.17 -17.47
CA SER A 234 1.05 4.24 -16.54
C SER A 234 1.37 5.65 -17.04
N GLN A 235 2.41 5.82 -17.86
CA GLN A 235 2.92 7.15 -18.25
C GLN A 235 2.74 7.44 -19.75
N CYS A 236 2.88 6.43 -20.63
CA CYS A 236 2.86 6.66 -22.08
C CYS A 236 1.48 6.39 -22.71
N LEU A 237 0.77 5.36 -22.25
CA LEU A 237 -0.49 4.90 -22.86
C LEU A 237 -1.75 5.44 -22.16
N THR A 238 -1.60 6.38 -21.24
CA THR A 238 -2.68 6.95 -20.42
C THR A 238 -3.82 7.55 -21.24
N GLU A 239 -3.52 8.12 -22.40
CA GLU A 239 -4.50 8.76 -23.30
C GLU A 239 -5.02 7.84 -24.42
N VAL A 240 -4.56 6.58 -24.48
CA VAL A 240 -5.03 5.63 -25.49
C VAL A 240 -6.41 5.09 -25.10
N LYS A 241 -7.41 5.49 -25.88
CA LYS A 241 -8.78 4.98 -25.76
C LYS A 241 -8.86 3.60 -26.38
N VAL A 242 -9.26 2.62 -25.59
CA VAL A 242 -9.48 1.25 -26.06
C VAL A 242 -10.99 1.05 -26.26
N PRO A 243 -11.44 0.41 -27.36
CA PRO A 243 -12.84 0.06 -27.52
C PRO A 243 -13.25 -0.97 -26.47
N GLY A 244 -14.13 -0.60 -25.55
CA GLY A 244 -14.68 -1.45 -24.51
C GLY A 244 -16.10 -1.87 -24.82
N ILE A 245 -16.44 -3.09 -24.43
CA ILE A 245 -17.79 -3.61 -24.58
C ILE A 245 -18.56 -3.23 -23.30
N ASN A 246 -19.53 -2.33 -23.42
CA ASN A 246 -20.47 -2.05 -22.35
C ASN A 246 -21.80 -2.75 -22.64
N TYR A 247 -22.27 -3.54 -21.67
CA TYR A 247 -23.55 -4.22 -21.75
C TYR A 247 -24.57 -3.49 -20.87
N LYS A 248 -25.57 -2.87 -21.51
CA LYS A 248 -26.67 -2.20 -20.82
C LYS A 248 -27.94 -3.03 -20.99
N ARG A 249 -28.53 -3.47 -19.87
CA ARG A 249 -29.77 -4.28 -19.87
C ARG A 249 -30.88 -3.49 -20.58
N GLY A 250 -31.29 -3.95 -21.76
CA GLY A 250 -32.32 -3.31 -22.60
C GLY A 250 -31.84 -2.51 -23.81
N GLN A 251 -30.53 -2.24 -23.98
CA GLN A 251 -30.00 -1.49 -25.15
C GLN A 251 -28.91 -2.24 -25.96
N GLY A 252 -28.65 -3.52 -25.63
CA GLY A 252 -27.67 -4.37 -26.32
C GLY A 252 -26.21 -4.09 -25.94
N PHE A 253 -25.28 -4.70 -26.68
CA PHE A 253 -23.84 -4.44 -26.57
C PHE A 253 -23.51 -3.13 -27.30
N ARG A 254 -22.98 -2.13 -26.57
CA ARG A 254 -22.42 -0.91 -27.17
C ARG A 254 -20.92 -0.87 -26.96
N ILE A 255 -20.18 -0.62 -28.04
CA ILE A 255 -18.74 -0.37 -27.99
C ILE A 255 -18.57 1.08 -27.52
N ILE A 256 -18.03 1.26 -26.31
CA ILE A 256 -17.72 2.57 -25.74
C ILE A 256 -16.21 2.67 -25.60
N TRP A 257 -15.65 3.77 -26.05
CA TRP A 257 -14.23 4.08 -25.89
C TRP A 257 -13.93 4.42 -24.43
N PHE A 258 -13.11 3.61 -23.75
CA PHE A 258 -12.74 3.80 -22.35
C PHE A 258 -11.21 3.82 -22.18
N ASN A 259 -10.74 4.57 -21.18
CA ASN A 259 -9.31 4.72 -20.91
C ASN A 259 -8.80 3.55 -20.04
N LEU A 260 -8.68 2.37 -20.66
CA LEU A 260 -8.25 1.13 -19.98
C LEU A 260 -6.91 1.30 -19.24
N PHE A 261 -5.92 1.90 -19.89
CA PHE A 261 -4.56 2.06 -19.33
C PHE A 261 -4.49 3.09 -18.21
N LYS A 262 -5.35 4.11 -18.23
CA LYS A 262 -5.46 5.09 -17.14
C LYS A 262 -6.08 4.48 -15.90
N LEU A 263 -7.09 3.63 -16.10
CA LEU A 263 -7.82 3.01 -15.01
C LEU A 263 -7.05 1.82 -14.44
N PHE A 264 -6.54 0.90 -15.27
CA PHE A 264 -6.03 -0.43 -14.84
C PHE A 264 -4.55 -0.75 -15.17
N PRO A 265 -3.59 0.19 -15.08
CA PRO A 265 -2.22 -0.05 -15.55
C PRO A 265 -1.50 -1.16 -14.78
N VAL A 266 -1.72 -1.22 -13.46
CA VAL A 266 -1.07 -2.20 -12.57
C VAL A 266 -1.62 -3.61 -12.81
N LEU A 267 -2.94 -3.77 -12.86
CA LEU A 267 -3.61 -5.05 -13.13
C LEU A 267 -3.12 -5.64 -14.47
N LEU A 268 -3.10 -4.83 -15.53
CA LEU A 268 -2.65 -5.27 -16.84
C LEU A 268 -1.18 -5.72 -16.83
N THR A 269 -0.31 -4.97 -16.15
CA THR A 269 1.11 -5.32 -16.00
C THR A 269 1.27 -6.69 -15.33
N ILE A 270 0.58 -6.92 -14.20
CA ILE A 270 0.69 -8.17 -13.43
C ILE A 270 0.20 -9.35 -14.26
N VAL A 271 -0.96 -9.23 -14.93
CA VAL A 271 -1.52 -10.31 -15.75
C VAL A 271 -0.59 -10.68 -16.90
N ILE A 272 -0.05 -9.69 -17.61
CA ILE A 272 0.86 -9.93 -18.73
C ILE A 272 2.16 -10.57 -18.24
N MET A 273 2.80 -10.01 -17.21
CA MET A 273 4.06 -10.53 -16.71
C MET A 273 3.91 -11.92 -16.09
N TRP A 274 2.83 -12.19 -15.36
CA TRP A 274 2.54 -13.53 -14.85
C TRP A 274 2.32 -14.53 -15.99
N GLY A 275 1.59 -14.13 -17.04
CA GLY A 275 1.41 -14.94 -18.25
C GLY A 275 2.73 -15.27 -18.96
N VAL A 276 3.63 -14.28 -19.08
CA VAL A 276 4.98 -14.48 -19.63
C VAL A 276 5.77 -15.48 -18.78
N CYS A 277 5.77 -15.33 -17.45
CA CYS A 277 6.44 -16.28 -16.55
C CYS A 277 5.83 -17.70 -16.66
N GLY A 278 4.51 -17.82 -16.80
CA GLY A 278 3.83 -19.09 -17.03
C GLY A 278 4.28 -19.77 -18.33
N ILE A 279 4.37 -19.02 -19.44
CA ILE A 279 4.85 -19.54 -20.73
C ILE A 279 6.32 -19.99 -20.65
N ILE A 280 7.18 -19.21 -19.98
CA ILE A 280 8.59 -19.55 -19.77
C ILE A 280 8.72 -20.82 -18.93
N THR A 281 7.87 -20.98 -17.91
CA THR A 281 7.83 -22.17 -17.05
C THR A 281 7.39 -23.40 -17.86
N LEU A 282 6.36 -23.28 -18.70
CA LEU A 282 5.89 -24.38 -19.57
C LEU A 282 6.92 -24.82 -20.61
N LYS A 283 7.77 -23.90 -21.07
CA LYS A 283 8.84 -24.21 -22.03
C LYS A 283 10.11 -24.75 -21.36
N ASP A 284 10.12 -24.92 -20.04
CA ASP A 284 11.27 -25.38 -19.24
C ASP A 284 12.59 -24.65 -19.54
N VAL A 285 12.50 -23.38 -19.96
CA VAL A 285 13.67 -22.55 -20.29
C VAL A 285 14.48 -22.19 -19.05
N LEU A 286 13.84 -22.19 -17.87
CA LEU A 286 14.46 -21.88 -16.58
C LEU A 286 14.73 -23.17 -15.78
N PRO A 287 15.86 -23.28 -15.06
CA PRO A 287 16.14 -24.43 -14.21
C PRO A 287 15.09 -24.59 -13.10
N ARG A 288 14.83 -25.84 -12.68
CA ARG A 288 13.86 -26.15 -11.61
C ARG A 288 14.31 -25.48 -10.30
N GLY A 289 13.37 -24.80 -9.62
CA GLY A 289 13.63 -24.05 -8.38
C GLY A 289 14.01 -22.57 -8.58
N HIS A 290 14.08 -22.10 -9.82
CA HIS A 290 14.38 -20.71 -10.14
C HIS A 290 13.20 -19.80 -9.77
N PRO A 291 13.41 -18.70 -9.02
CA PRO A 291 12.31 -17.92 -8.39
C PRO A 291 11.36 -17.23 -9.38
N ALA A 292 11.71 -17.17 -10.67
CA ALA A 292 10.82 -16.72 -11.74
C ALA A 292 9.84 -17.79 -12.27
N ARG A 293 10.00 -19.06 -11.89
CA ARG A 293 9.06 -20.10 -12.30
C ARG A 293 7.79 -20.05 -11.43
N THR A 294 6.65 -20.31 -12.05
CA THR A 294 5.35 -20.29 -11.36
C THR A 294 5.08 -21.53 -10.50
N ASP A 295 5.96 -22.55 -10.58
CA ASP A 295 5.82 -23.84 -9.89
C ASP A 295 6.54 -23.92 -8.53
N VAL A 296 7.39 -22.95 -8.20
CA VAL A 296 8.28 -22.99 -7.01
C VAL A 296 7.51 -23.08 -5.69
N LYS A 297 6.33 -22.47 -5.60
CA LYS A 297 5.52 -22.42 -4.37
C LYS A 297 4.32 -23.37 -4.40
N LEU A 298 4.29 -24.33 -5.34
CA LEU A 298 3.22 -25.31 -5.45
C LEU A 298 3.10 -26.21 -4.21
N LYS A 299 4.23 -26.56 -3.58
CA LYS A 299 4.25 -27.35 -2.34
C LYS A 299 3.51 -26.65 -1.19
N ILE A 300 3.63 -25.32 -1.08
CA ILE A 300 2.88 -24.55 -0.08
C ILE A 300 1.37 -24.61 -0.37
N LEU A 301 0.97 -24.64 -1.64
CA LEU A 301 -0.43 -24.76 -2.03
C LEU A 301 -1.00 -26.15 -1.70
N GLU A 302 -0.22 -27.22 -1.91
CA GLU A 302 -0.62 -28.59 -1.58
C GLU A 302 -0.71 -28.85 -0.07
N ASP A 303 0.23 -28.31 0.70
CA ASP A 303 0.29 -28.49 2.16
C ASP A 303 -0.66 -27.56 2.94
N SER A 304 -1.39 -26.66 2.26
CA SER A 304 -2.28 -25.68 2.90
C SER A 304 -3.74 -26.15 2.98
N ASP A 305 -4.39 -25.89 4.12
CA ASP A 305 -5.83 -26.08 4.29
C ASP A 305 -6.64 -25.20 3.32
N TRP A 306 -7.71 -25.77 2.76
CA TRP A 306 -8.60 -25.06 1.82
C TRP A 306 -9.36 -23.90 2.47
N PHE A 307 -9.76 -24.06 3.74
CA PHE A 307 -10.50 -23.05 4.49
C PHE A 307 -9.88 -22.86 5.86
N ARG A 308 -9.34 -21.66 6.10
CA ARG A 308 -8.83 -21.24 7.40
C ARG A 308 -9.32 -19.84 7.70
N ILE A 309 -9.95 -19.67 8.86
CA ILE A 309 -10.40 -18.36 9.34
C ILE A 309 -9.42 -17.90 10.42
N PRO A 310 -8.69 -16.79 10.19
CA PRO A 310 -7.84 -16.20 11.23
C PRO A 310 -8.70 -15.72 12.41
N TYR A 311 -8.25 -15.99 13.62
CA TYR A 311 -8.90 -15.55 14.86
C TYR A 311 -7.94 -14.69 15.71
N PRO A 312 -8.47 -13.78 16.53
CA PRO A 312 -7.64 -12.92 17.37
C PRO A 312 -6.82 -13.76 18.37
N GLY A 313 -5.54 -13.42 18.54
CA GLY A 313 -4.65 -14.14 19.47
C GLY A 313 -4.21 -15.53 19.00
N GLN A 314 -4.30 -15.86 17.69
CA GLN A 314 -3.99 -17.21 17.20
C GLN A 314 -2.56 -17.71 17.46
N TRP A 315 -1.64 -16.81 17.80
CA TRP A 315 -0.26 -17.15 18.09
C TRP A 315 0.09 -17.07 19.58
N GLY A 316 -0.88 -16.81 20.46
CA GLY A 316 -0.70 -16.57 21.90
C GLY A 316 -1.07 -15.16 22.31
#